data_AF-A0A966HP15-F1
#
_entry.id   AF-A0A966HP15-F1
#
_cell.length_a   1.000
_cell.length_b   1.000
_cell.length_c   1.000
_cell.angle_alpha   90.00
_cell.angle_beta   90.00
_cell.angle_gamma   90.00
#
_symmetry.space_group_name_H-M   'P 1'
#
loop_
_entity.id
_entity.type
_entity.pdbx_description
1 polymer ?
#
loop_
_entity_poly.entity_id
_entity_poly.type
_entity_poly.pdbx_seq_one_letter_code
_entity_poly.pdbx_strand_id
1 'polypeptide(L)'
;MFKKFYIKTFGCQMNEYDSDKISDLMQSVNFVRSETLADVDCIIFNTCHIREKATEKVYSDIGKIKKLNRSKKKPIFVLAGCIAQAQGEEIFKRTNYVDIVVGPQSYHRLPEQIKNFSERKENFSDTNFELIEKFDTLDNLKSSRKSKVSEFLTIQEGCDKFCSFCVVPYTRGAEFSRSFNSIINEAKKLSDNGVREIVLLGQNVSAYKFVDGNKTYNLAKLIDEIAKIKSIHRIRFTTSHPNDMDQELIEAFKYQKKLMPQLHLPIQSGSNKILKLMNRKHTREYYLDLITKFKEVNSEMEFSSDFIIGFPGEEEKDFQDTLDIINKVNFISSYSFIYSQRPGTPAVDRDQISLDICKDRLLKLQTLLGDIQIKNNKQLIGKKTEILIENKTKTPGQFFGRSKFMHSIFFNSENCNPGDLVDIEITSCNSKNLFGVLKKEEVFV
;
A
#
# COMPACT_ATOMS: atom_id res chain seq x y z
N MET A 1 31.87 -13.57 -11.76
CA MET A 1 31.16 -14.11 -10.58
C MET A 1 30.06 -13.12 -10.24
N PHE A 2 28.80 -13.55 -10.17
CA PHE A 2 27.69 -12.63 -9.83
C PHE A 2 27.82 -12.17 -8.38
N LYS A 3 27.61 -10.87 -8.14
CA LYS A 3 27.53 -10.34 -6.77
C LYS A 3 26.16 -10.68 -6.18
N LYS A 4 26.08 -10.90 -4.87
CA LYS A 4 24.81 -11.17 -4.19
C LYS A 4 24.32 -9.95 -3.43
N PHE A 5 23.02 -9.69 -3.45
CA PHE A 5 22.41 -8.68 -2.59
C PHE A 5 21.27 -9.25 -1.75
N TYR A 6 21.08 -8.72 -0.54
CA TYR A 6 19.92 -8.98 0.29
C TYR A 6 19.11 -7.71 0.45
N ILE A 7 17.81 -7.76 0.19
CA ILE A 7 16.89 -6.65 0.44
C ILE A 7 15.91 -7.00 1.55
N LYS A 8 15.79 -6.11 2.53
CA LYS A 8 14.78 -6.18 3.58
C LYS A 8 13.82 -5.01 3.42
N THR A 9 12.57 -5.35 3.14
CA THR A 9 11.48 -4.39 3.02
C THR A 9 10.82 -4.17 4.37
N PHE A 10 10.61 -2.91 4.72
CA PHE A 10 9.83 -2.51 5.88
C PHE A 10 8.66 -1.65 5.42
N GLY A 11 7.49 -1.89 5.97
CA GLY A 11 6.40 -0.91 5.94
C GLY A 11 5.21 -1.28 5.08
N CYS A 12 5.02 -0.54 3.98
CA CYS A 12 3.76 -0.48 3.23
C CYS A 12 3.88 -1.04 1.81
N GLN A 13 2.74 -1.10 1.11
CA GLN A 13 2.63 -1.60 -0.27
C GLN A 13 3.55 -0.87 -1.25
N MET A 14 3.77 0.44 -1.06
CA MET A 14 4.75 1.20 -1.85
C MET A 14 6.18 0.72 -1.62
N ASN A 15 6.56 0.38 -0.38
CA ASN A 15 7.90 -0.15 -0.12
C ASN A 15 8.08 -1.54 -0.72
N GLU A 16 7.02 -2.37 -0.77
CA GLU A 16 7.06 -3.66 -1.49
C GLU A 16 7.30 -3.44 -2.99
N TYR A 17 6.51 -2.57 -3.63
CA TYR A 17 6.70 -2.19 -5.03
C TYR A 17 8.09 -1.62 -5.30
N ASP A 18 8.54 -0.65 -4.50
CA ASP A 18 9.88 -0.04 -4.61
C ASP A 18 10.98 -1.10 -4.44
N SER A 19 10.78 -2.10 -3.58
CA SER A 19 11.75 -3.20 -3.39
C SER A 19 11.81 -4.15 -4.58
N ASP A 20 10.68 -4.40 -5.23
CA ASP A 20 10.63 -5.18 -6.47
C ASP A 20 11.35 -4.42 -7.60
N LYS A 21 11.12 -3.12 -7.75
CA LYS A 21 11.84 -2.28 -8.73
C LYS A 21 13.33 -2.15 -8.43
N ILE A 22 13.72 -1.99 -7.16
CA ILE A 22 15.14 -2.05 -6.74
C ILE A 22 15.74 -3.40 -7.10
N SER A 23 15.00 -4.50 -6.96
CA SER A 23 15.51 -5.83 -7.32
C SER A 23 15.78 -5.96 -8.82
N ASP A 24 14.88 -5.44 -9.66
CA ASP A 24 15.06 -5.41 -11.12
C ASP A 24 16.25 -4.51 -11.54
N LEU A 25 16.43 -3.36 -10.88
CA LEU A 25 17.59 -2.48 -11.07
C LEU A 25 18.91 -3.16 -10.71
N MET A 26 18.97 -3.85 -9.58
CA MET A 26 20.18 -4.54 -9.14
C MET A 26 20.57 -5.66 -10.11
N GLN A 27 19.59 -6.35 -10.69
CA GLN A 27 19.85 -7.40 -11.67
C GLN A 27 20.37 -6.88 -13.00
N SER A 28 19.95 -5.68 -13.43
CA SER A 28 20.50 -5.05 -14.65
C SER A 28 22.01 -4.77 -14.54
N VAL A 29 22.56 -4.71 -13.32
CA VAL A 29 23.99 -4.56 -13.03
C VAL A 29 24.63 -5.81 -12.42
N ASN A 30 24.15 -7.00 -12.80
CA ASN A 30 24.76 -8.31 -12.47
C ASN A 30 24.80 -8.65 -10.96
N PHE A 31 23.85 -8.14 -10.18
CA PHE A 31 23.59 -8.64 -8.83
C PHE A 31 22.46 -9.68 -8.82
N VAL A 32 22.59 -10.70 -7.99
CA VAL A 32 21.57 -11.74 -7.78
C VAL A 32 21.01 -11.63 -6.37
N ARG A 33 19.69 -11.69 -6.25
CA ARG A 33 19.00 -11.61 -4.95
C ARG A 33 19.29 -12.87 -4.13
N SER A 34 19.65 -12.66 -2.87
CA SER A 34 19.79 -13.69 -1.85
C SER A 34 18.63 -13.62 -0.88
N GLU A 35 18.07 -14.78 -0.52
CA GLU A 35 17.04 -14.90 0.52
C GLU A 35 17.63 -14.87 1.94
N THR A 36 18.96 -14.93 2.06
CA THR A 36 19.66 -14.91 3.34
C THR A 36 20.71 -13.80 3.39
N LEU A 37 21.04 -13.38 4.61
CA LEU A 37 22.13 -12.44 4.88
C LEU A 37 23.53 -13.07 4.75
N ALA A 38 23.62 -14.37 4.47
CA ALA A 38 24.90 -15.06 4.35
C ALA A 38 25.55 -14.75 3.00
N ASP A 39 26.81 -14.32 3.05
CA ASP A 39 27.72 -14.16 1.91
C ASP A 39 27.15 -13.26 0.80
N VAL A 40 26.61 -12.11 1.21
CA VAL A 40 26.13 -11.05 0.33
C VAL A 40 27.17 -9.93 0.19
N ASP A 41 27.22 -9.32 -0.98
CA ASP A 41 28.08 -8.17 -1.29
C ASP A 41 27.40 -6.83 -0.98
N CYS A 42 26.05 -6.81 -1.00
CA CYS A 42 25.23 -5.63 -0.75
C CYS A 42 24.03 -5.98 0.14
N ILE A 43 23.71 -5.10 1.09
CA ILE A 43 22.52 -5.17 1.93
C ILE A 43 21.71 -3.90 1.70
N ILE A 44 20.43 -4.04 1.37
CA ILE A 44 19.52 -2.94 1.13
C ILE A 44 18.39 -3.01 2.16
N PHE A 45 18.22 -1.96 2.96
CA PHE A 45 17.05 -1.79 3.81
C PHE A 45 16.13 -0.77 3.15
N ASN A 46 14.98 -1.20 2.62
CA ASN A 46 13.97 -0.28 2.10
C ASN A 46 12.93 0.03 3.19
N THR A 47 12.96 1.25 3.70
CA THR A 47 12.36 1.61 4.98
C THR A 47 11.12 2.50 4.84
N CYS A 48 10.26 2.45 5.87
CA CYS A 48 9.03 3.22 5.94
C CYS A 48 9.02 4.09 7.20
N HIS A 49 8.50 5.31 7.10
CA HIS A 49 8.50 6.29 8.20
C HIS A 49 7.14 6.43 8.89
N ILE A 50 6.13 5.66 8.46
CA ILE A 50 4.73 5.86 8.90
C ILE A 50 4.38 5.14 10.22
N ARG A 51 5.18 4.16 10.66
CA ARG A 51 4.91 3.39 11.89
C ARG A 51 5.65 3.97 13.08
N GLU A 52 5.06 3.86 14.27
CA GLU A 52 5.72 4.24 15.52
C GLU A 52 6.99 3.39 15.71
N LYS A 53 8.07 4.02 16.18
CA LYS A 53 9.38 3.40 16.42
C LYS A 53 10.03 2.75 15.19
N ALA A 54 9.62 3.12 13.97
CA ALA A 54 10.18 2.55 12.74
C ALA A 54 11.69 2.81 12.62
N THR A 55 12.13 4.01 13.00
CA THR A 55 13.54 4.43 13.01
C THR A 55 14.39 3.60 13.96
N GLU A 56 13.95 3.45 15.21
CA GLU A 56 14.65 2.69 16.26
C GLU A 56 14.78 1.23 15.87
N LYS A 57 13.73 0.68 15.24
CA LYS A 57 13.75 -0.70 14.72
C LYS A 57 14.79 -0.89 13.63
N VAL A 58 14.94 0.09 12.73
CA VAL A 58 15.97 0.07 11.67
C VAL A 58 17.37 0.09 12.28
N TYR A 59 17.65 1.00 13.23
CA TYR A 59 18.95 1.05 13.90
C TYR A 59 19.26 -0.22 14.70
N SER A 60 18.26 -0.79 15.38
CA SER A 60 18.39 -2.07 16.07
C SER A 60 18.80 -3.20 15.11
N ASP A 61 18.18 -3.26 13.94
CA ASP A 61 18.47 -4.29 12.94
C ASP A 61 19.82 -4.03 12.24
N ILE A 62 20.24 -2.78 12.01
CA ILE A 62 21.61 -2.42 11.57
C ILE A 62 22.64 -2.94 12.57
N GLY A 63 22.40 -2.74 13.87
CA GLY A 63 23.28 -3.24 14.94
C GLY A 63 23.45 -4.76 14.92
N LYS A 64 22.38 -5.52 14.61
CA LYS A 64 22.44 -6.98 14.45
C LYS A 64 23.28 -7.38 13.23
N ILE A 65 23.10 -6.69 12.10
CA ILE A 65 23.88 -6.96 10.88
C ILE A 65 25.36 -6.66 11.09
N LYS A 66 25.68 -5.56 11.78
CA LYS A 66 27.06 -5.23 12.17
C LYS A 66 27.69 -6.34 13.00
N LYS A 67 26.94 -6.95 13.93
CA LYS A 67 27.41 -8.10 14.72
C LYS A 67 27.63 -9.36 13.86
N LEU A 68 26.71 -9.68 12.96
CA LEU A 68 26.79 -10.85 12.08
C LEU A 68 27.98 -10.80 11.12
N ASN A 69 28.42 -9.60 10.72
CA ASN A 69 29.52 -9.42 9.77
C ASN A 69 30.86 -9.04 10.43
N ARG A 70 31.01 -9.14 11.76
CA ARG A 70 32.25 -8.73 12.47
C ARG A 70 33.52 -9.40 11.96
N SER A 71 33.44 -10.67 11.57
CA SER A 71 34.58 -11.47 11.10
C SER A 71 34.57 -11.69 9.58
N LYS A 72 33.78 -10.90 8.85
CA LYS A 72 33.62 -11.00 7.40
C LYS A 72 33.94 -9.66 6.74
N LYS A 73 34.21 -9.68 5.43
CA LYS A 73 34.25 -8.45 4.64
C LYS A 73 32.88 -7.75 4.75
N LYS A 74 32.87 -6.47 5.15
CA LYS A 74 31.65 -5.67 5.25
C LYS A 74 30.97 -5.57 3.88
N PRO A 75 29.69 -5.98 3.73
CA PRO A 75 28.91 -5.70 2.52
C PRO A 75 28.59 -4.20 2.43
N ILE A 76 28.41 -3.69 1.20
CA ILE A 76 27.90 -2.34 0.99
C ILE A 76 26.51 -2.26 1.63
N PHE A 77 26.28 -1.28 2.50
CA PHE A 77 25.00 -1.10 3.17
C PHE A 77 24.25 0.11 2.62
N VAL A 78 23.11 -0.15 2.00
CA VAL A 78 22.20 0.85 1.45
C VAL A 78 21.00 0.98 2.37
N LEU A 79 20.73 2.20 2.83
CA LEU A 79 19.48 2.56 3.48
C LEU A 79 18.61 3.34 2.49
N ALA A 80 17.50 2.74 2.09
CA ALA A 80 16.55 3.30 1.14
C ALA A 80 15.20 3.64 1.79
N GLY A 81 14.37 4.42 1.11
CA GLY A 81 12.96 4.63 1.45
C GLY A 81 12.69 5.85 2.33
N CYS A 82 11.52 5.90 2.97
CA CYS A 82 11.05 7.13 3.61
C CYS A 82 11.86 7.56 4.84
N ILE A 83 12.47 6.63 5.59
CA ILE A 83 13.37 7.03 6.70
C ILE A 83 14.66 7.61 6.15
N ALA A 84 15.20 7.03 5.07
CA ALA A 84 16.33 7.57 4.34
C ALA A 84 16.06 9.00 3.87
N GLN A 85 14.88 9.25 3.29
CA GLN A 85 14.47 10.61 2.90
C GLN A 85 14.31 11.56 4.09
N ALA A 86 13.69 11.11 5.18
CA ALA A 86 13.40 11.97 6.32
C ALA A 86 14.65 12.39 7.11
N GLN A 87 15.68 11.54 7.15
CA GLN A 87 16.89 11.81 7.94
C GLN A 87 18.10 12.20 7.07
N GLY A 88 18.14 11.80 5.81
CA GLY A 88 19.22 12.13 4.88
C GLY A 88 20.61 11.87 5.48
N GLU A 89 21.47 12.89 5.45
CA GLU A 89 22.85 12.82 5.92
C GLU A 89 23.00 12.62 7.44
N GLU A 90 21.97 12.93 8.25
CA GLU A 90 22.00 12.69 9.69
C GLU A 90 22.18 11.21 10.05
N ILE A 91 21.82 10.31 9.13
CA ILE A 91 22.05 8.87 9.28
C ILE A 91 23.54 8.56 9.45
N PHE A 92 24.42 9.23 8.71
CA PHE A 92 25.88 9.01 8.79
C PHE A 92 26.46 9.48 10.12
N LYS A 93 25.88 10.52 10.73
CA LYS A 93 26.26 10.98 12.07
C LYS A 93 25.85 9.97 13.15
N ARG A 94 24.73 9.28 12.96
CA ARG A 94 24.21 8.27 13.91
C ARG A 94 24.86 6.90 13.76
N THR A 95 25.29 6.53 12.55
CA THR A 95 25.97 5.25 12.32
C THR A 95 26.94 5.31 11.15
N ASN A 96 28.16 4.82 11.37
CA ASN A 96 29.17 4.64 10.32
C ASN A 96 29.02 3.32 9.53
N TYR A 97 27.95 2.56 9.78
CA TYR A 97 27.75 1.28 9.12
C TYR A 97 26.98 1.41 7.80
N VAL A 98 26.21 2.48 7.61
CA VAL A 98 25.51 2.79 6.35
C VAL A 98 26.46 3.49 5.40
N ASP A 99 26.51 3.02 4.15
CA ASP A 99 27.39 3.52 3.11
C ASP A 99 26.64 4.44 2.12
N ILE A 100 25.39 4.09 1.79
CA ILE A 100 24.55 4.81 0.83
C ILE A 100 23.17 5.07 1.43
N VAL A 101 22.67 6.30 1.30
CA VAL A 101 21.32 6.73 1.70
C VAL A 101 20.57 7.17 0.44
N VAL A 102 19.38 6.62 0.20
CA VAL A 102 18.60 6.95 -1.01
C VAL A 102 17.11 7.11 -0.74
N GLY A 103 16.55 8.22 -1.19
CA GLY A 103 15.12 8.51 -1.07
C GLY A 103 14.23 7.64 -1.97
N PRO A 104 12.90 7.60 -1.73
CA PRO A 104 11.95 6.90 -2.59
C PRO A 104 11.92 7.42 -4.04
N GLN A 105 12.40 8.63 -4.29
CA GLN A 105 12.45 9.21 -5.63
C GLN A 105 13.78 9.02 -6.36
N SER A 106 14.82 8.55 -5.66
CA SER A 106 16.17 8.49 -6.21
C SER A 106 16.72 7.08 -6.41
N TYR A 107 15.97 6.03 -6.03
CA TYR A 107 16.49 4.66 -6.04
C TYR A 107 16.84 4.13 -7.44
N HIS A 108 16.35 4.75 -8.52
CA HIS A 108 16.72 4.41 -9.89
C HIS A 108 18.22 4.63 -10.17
N ARG A 109 18.88 5.52 -9.43
CA ARG A 109 20.33 5.78 -9.50
C ARG A 109 21.18 4.80 -8.69
N LEU A 110 20.55 3.94 -7.88
CA LEU A 110 21.26 3.04 -6.97
C LEU A 110 22.37 2.20 -7.65
N PRO A 111 22.19 1.65 -8.87
CA PRO A 111 23.25 0.92 -9.55
C PRO A 111 24.53 1.74 -9.76
N GLU A 112 24.39 3.00 -10.18
CA GLU A 112 25.50 3.93 -10.35
C GLU A 112 26.16 4.24 -9.01
N GLN A 113 25.37 4.48 -7.96
CA GLN A 113 25.89 4.81 -6.63
C GLN A 113 26.68 3.66 -6.01
N ILE A 114 26.23 2.42 -6.20
CA ILE A 114 26.97 1.23 -5.75
C ILE A 114 28.31 1.09 -6.48
N LYS A 115 28.35 1.43 -7.78
CA LYS A 115 29.59 1.45 -8.55
C LYS A 115 30.55 2.54 -8.04
N ASN A 116 30.06 3.77 -7.88
CA ASN A 116 30.85 4.89 -7.38
C ASN A 116 31.41 4.62 -5.98
N PHE A 117 30.60 4.09 -5.06
CA PHE A 117 31.05 3.69 -3.72
C PHE A 117 32.10 2.56 -3.78
N SER A 118 31.95 1.62 -4.72
CA SER A 118 32.91 0.53 -4.88
C SER A 118 34.31 1.05 -5.27
N GLU A 119 34.36 2.12 -6.07
CA GLU A 119 35.60 2.74 -6.59
C GLU A 119 36.19 3.77 -5.62
N ARG A 120 35.38 4.69 -5.07
CA ARG A 120 35.85 5.85 -4.30
C ARG A 120 35.80 5.68 -2.78
N LYS A 121 34.98 4.75 -2.27
CA LYS A 121 34.73 4.54 -0.82
C LYS A 121 34.18 5.77 -0.08
N GLU A 122 33.53 6.68 -0.79
CA GLU A 122 32.89 7.86 -0.21
C GLU A 122 31.41 7.60 0.03
N ASN A 123 30.92 7.95 1.23
CA ASN A 123 29.50 7.86 1.55
C ASN A 123 28.67 8.75 0.62
N PHE A 124 27.49 8.28 0.25
CA PHE A 124 26.62 8.97 -0.70
C PHE A 124 25.19 9.10 -0.17
N SER A 125 24.60 10.30 -0.26
CA SER A 125 23.20 10.56 0.06
C SER A 125 22.51 11.23 -1.11
N ASP A 126 21.38 10.67 -1.53
CA ASP A 126 20.51 11.27 -2.54
C ASP A 126 19.06 11.18 -2.12
N THR A 127 18.56 12.33 -1.72
CA THR A 127 17.19 12.57 -1.25
C THR A 127 16.51 13.64 -2.09
N ASN A 128 16.94 13.81 -3.34
CA ASN A 128 16.34 14.78 -4.25
C ASN A 128 15.02 14.27 -4.83
N PHE A 129 14.11 15.20 -5.17
CA PHE A 129 12.82 14.87 -5.78
C PHE A 129 12.89 15.07 -7.29
N GLU A 130 13.43 14.09 -8.02
CA GLU A 130 13.51 14.11 -9.49
C GLU A 130 12.62 12.99 -10.06
N LEU A 131 11.37 13.34 -10.34
CA LEU A 131 10.30 12.37 -10.66
C LEU A 131 10.31 11.87 -12.11
N ILE A 132 10.72 12.72 -13.06
CA ILE A 132 10.62 12.43 -14.50
C ILE A 132 11.63 11.36 -14.91
N GLU A 133 12.90 11.51 -14.53
CA GLU A 133 13.99 10.58 -14.90
C GLU A 133 13.82 9.16 -14.32
N LYS A 134 13.16 9.06 -13.15
CA LYS A 134 12.94 7.78 -12.47
C LYS A 134 12.09 6.83 -13.31
N PHE A 135 10.89 7.24 -13.72
CA PHE A 135 9.96 6.34 -14.40
C PHE A 135 10.41 5.98 -15.81
N ASP A 136 11.07 6.90 -16.51
CA ASP A 136 11.71 6.62 -17.80
C ASP A 136 12.77 5.52 -17.67
N THR A 137 13.53 5.51 -16.57
CA THR A 137 14.49 4.44 -16.28
C THR A 137 13.78 3.12 -15.97
N LEU A 138 12.75 3.15 -15.11
CA LEU A 138 12.06 1.95 -14.64
C LEU A 138 11.25 1.24 -15.74
N ASP A 139 10.66 2.00 -16.67
CA ASP A 139 9.83 1.46 -17.75
C ASP A 139 10.63 0.59 -18.74
N ASN A 140 11.94 0.81 -18.81
CA ASN A 140 12.90 0.09 -19.65
C ASN A 140 13.47 -1.18 -19.01
N LEU A 141 13.18 -1.43 -17.73
CA LEU A 141 13.65 -2.63 -17.03
C LEU A 141 12.79 -3.84 -17.39
N LYS A 142 13.46 -4.99 -17.56
CA LYS A 142 12.78 -6.28 -17.61
C LYS A 142 12.55 -6.76 -16.20
N SER A 143 11.31 -7.13 -15.88
CA SER A 143 11.05 -7.77 -14.60
C SER A 143 11.65 -9.17 -14.60
N SER A 144 12.39 -9.45 -13.55
CA SER A 144 13.10 -10.71 -13.34
C SER A 144 12.31 -11.72 -12.51
N ARG A 145 11.25 -11.24 -11.86
CA ARG A 145 10.43 -11.99 -10.92
C ARG A 145 9.25 -12.61 -11.66
N LYS A 146 8.85 -13.82 -11.26
CA LYS A 146 7.56 -14.38 -11.63
C LYS A 146 6.44 -13.53 -11.01
N SER A 147 5.62 -12.91 -11.86
CA SER A 147 4.47 -12.10 -11.44
C SER A 147 3.52 -12.91 -10.56
N LYS A 148 2.94 -12.26 -9.55
CA LYS A 148 1.83 -12.79 -8.76
C LYS A 148 0.54 -12.72 -9.59
N VAL A 149 -0.50 -13.41 -9.12
CA VAL A 149 -1.85 -13.33 -9.71
C VAL A 149 -2.44 -11.91 -9.56
N SER A 150 -2.20 -11.27 -8.41
CA SER A 150 -2.57 -9.88 -8.13
C SER A 150 -1.28 -9.07 -7.94
N GLU A 151 -1.10 -8.02 -8.74
CA GLU A 151 0.10 -7.18 -8.70
C GLU A 151 -0.20 -5.69 -8.55
N PHE A 152 0.71 -4.99 -7.87
CA PHE A 152 0.66 -3.54 -7.73
C PHE A 152 1.13 -2.85 -9.01
N LEU A 153 0.38 -1.84 -9.43
CA LEU A 153 0.74 -0.94 -10.51
C LEU A 153 0.71 0.49 -10.00
N THR A 154 1.89 1.08 -9.76
CA THR A 154 1.97 2.47 -9.31
C THR A 154 1.48 3.41 -10.39
N ILE A 155 0.56 4.32 -10.09
CA ILE A 155 0.05 5.31 -11.06
C ILE A 155 0.37 6.76 -10.66
N GLN A 156 0.66 6.96 -9.38
CA GLN A 156 0.96 8.25 -8.79
C GLN A 156 1.99 8.10 -7.67
N GLU A 157 2.74 9.16 -7.43
CA GLU A 157 3.59 9.32 -6.25
C GLU A 157 3.44 10.70 -5.64
N GLY A 158 3.79 10.85 -4.37
CA GLY A 158 3.64 12.09 -3.63
C GLY A 158 2.17 12.43 -3.31
N CYS A 159 1.94 13.51 -2.57
CA CYS A 159 0.60 13.90 -2.15
C CYS A 159 0.54 15.37 -1.74
N ASP A 160 -0.45 16.11 -2.26
CA ASP A 160 -0.62 17.55 -2.01
C ASP A 160 -1.70 17.87 -0.97
N LYS A 161 -2.14 16.87 -0.19
CA LYS A 161 -3.18 17.09 0.84
C LYS A 161 -2.67 17.78 2.09
N PHE A 162 -1.38 17.64 2.40
CA PHE A 162 -0.75 18.24 3.59
C PHE A 162 -1.58 18.04 4.87
N CYS A 163 -2.11 16.82 5.08
CA CYS A 163 -2.79 16.49 6.33
C CYS A 163 -1.80 16.69 7.50
N SER A 164 -2.24 17.30 8.59
CA SER A 164 -1.34 17.79 9.64
C SER A 164 -0.57 16.69 10.39
N PHE A 165 -0.98 15.43 10.25
CA PHE A 165 -0.31 14.24 10.79
C PHE A 165 0.56 13.48 9.78
N CYS A 166 0.49 13.82 8.49
CA CYS A 166 1.00 12.99 7.41
C CYS A 166 2.39 13.43 6.97
N VAL A 167 3.36 12.50 6.98
CA VAL A 167 4.75 12.78 6.58
C VAL A 167 4.99 12.61 5.07
N VAL A 168 4.00 12.12 4.33
CA VAL A 168 4.12 11.79 2.90
C VAL A 168 4.60 12.96 2.04
N PRO A 169 4.03 14.19 2.14
CA PRO A 169 4.47 15.30 1.28
C PRO A 169 5.97 15.58 1.43
N TYR A 170 6.50 15.40 2.64
CA TYR A 170 7.91 15.65 2.97
C TYR A 170 8.84 14.47 2.64
N THR A 171 8.30 13.27 2.44
CA THR A 171 9.10 12.05 2.23
C THR A 171 8.93 11.41 0.87
N ARG A 172 7.94 11.82 0.09
CA ARG A 172 7.69 11.34 -1.28
C ARG A 172 7.46 12.48 -2.29
N GLY A 173 7.44 13.72 -1.85
CA GLY A 173 7.34 14.91 -2.69
C GLY A 173 5.90 15.30 -3.02
N ALA A 174 5.78 16.27 -3.93
CA ALA A 174 4.52 16.75 -4.48
C ALA A 174 3.80 15.66 -5.27
N GLU A 175 2.48 15.79 -5.38
CA GLU A 175 1.65 14.86 -6.13
C GLU A 175 2.03 14.84 -7.62
N PHE A 176 2.32 13.65 -8.14
CA PHE A 176 2.75 13.43 -9.50
C PHE A 176 2.06 12.21 -10.10
N SER A 177 1.32 12.42 -11.19
CA SER A 177 0.70 11.36 -11.98
C SER A 177 1.64 10.88 -13.07
N ARG A 178 1.81 9.56 -13.17
CA ARG A 178 2.55 8.94 -14.28
C ARG A 178 1.82 9.15 -15.61
N SER A 179 2.57 9.04 -16.71
CA SER A 179 2.00 9.05 -18.06
C SER A 179 0.98 7.93 -18.24
N PHE A 180 -0.18 8.30 -18.79
CA PHE A 180 -1.26 7.36 -19.09
C PHE A 180 -0.78 6.18 -19.94
N ASN A 181 -0.06 6.45 -21.03
CA ASN A 181 0.42 5.42 -21.94
C ASN A 181 1.47 4.51 -21.29
N SER A 182 2.34 5.06 -20.42
CA SER A 182 3.30 4.27 -19.64
C SER A 182 2.57 3.26 -18.74
N ILE A 183 1.56 3.72 -18.00
CA ILE A 183 0.76 2.85 -17.13
C ILE A 183 0.07 1.74 -17.93
N ILE A 184 -0.58 2.07 -19.06
CA ILE A 184 -1.26 1.07 -19.91
C ILE A 184 -0.27 0.05 -20.47
N ASN A 185 0.92 0.48 -20.89
CA ASN A 185 1.95 -0.43 -21.37
C ASN A 185 2.47 -1.35 -20.28
N GLU A 186 2.67 -0.85 -19.05
CA GLU A 186 3.04 -1.69 -17.91
C GLU A 186 1.92 -2.67 -17.53
N ALA A 187 0.65 -2.24 -17.54
CA ALA A 187 -0.50 -3.11 -17.31
C ALA A 187 -0.56 -4.27 -18.32
N LYS A 188 -0.26 -4.01 -19.60
CA LYS A 188 -0.17 -5.05 -20.65
C LYS A 188 0.97 -6.02 -20.37
N LYS A 189 2.18 -5.53 -20.07
CA LYS A 189 3.33 -6.37 -19.69
C LYS A 189 3.03 -7.25 -18.48
N LEU A 190 2.34 -6.71 -17.46
CA LEU A 190 1.91 -7.48 -16.30
C LEU A 190 0.93 -8.59 -16.69
N SER A 191 -0.08 -8.26 -17.51
CA SER A 191 -1.02 -9.22 -18.08
C SER A 191 -0.33 -10.36 -18.81
N ASP A 192 0.65 -10.04 -19.67
CA ASP A 192 1.39 -11.02 -20.48
C ASP A 192 2.20 -11.98 -19.61
N ASN A 193 2.58 -11.54 -18.40
CA ASN A 193 3.26 -12.35 -17.39
C ASN A 193 2.31 -13.12 -16.45
N GLY A 194 1.01 -13.19 -16.77
CA GLY A 194 0.04 -14.00 -16.06
C GLY A 194 -0.70 -13.30 -14.91
N VAL A 195 -0.55 -11.98 -14.77
CA VAL A 195 -1.36 -11.19 -13.82
C VAL A 195 -2.83 -11.24 -14.24
N ARG A 196 -3.72 -11.34 -13.25
CA ARG A 196 -5.18 -11.38 -13.40
C ARG A 196 -5.89 -10.26 -12.63
N GLU A 197 -5.25 -9.69 -11.61
CA GLU A 197 -5.73 -8.52 -10.90
C GLU A 197 -4.66 -7.43 -10.85
N ILE A 198 -5.07 -6.20 -11.17
CA ILE A 198 -4.22 -5.01 -11.01
C ILE A 198 -4.73 -4.20 -9.82
N VAL A 199 -3.82 -3.95 -8.87
CA VAL A 199 -4.06 -3.05 -7.75
C VAL A 199 -3.33 -1.74 -8.03
N LEU A 200 -4.07 -0.71 -8.43
CA LEU A 200 -3.54 0.63 -8.66
C LEU A 200 -3.02 1.21 -7.35
N LEU A 201 -1.78 1.66 -7.38
CA LEU A 201 -1.01 2.05 -6.21
C LEU A 201 -0.56 3.52 -6.32
N GLY A 202 -0.59 4.22 -5.20
CA GLY A 202 -0.16 5.61 -5.08
C GLY A 202 -0.43 6.13 -3.67
N GLN A 203 -0.05 7.37 -3.38
CA GLN A 203 -0.33 7.99 -2.07
C GLN A 203 -1.73 8.64 -2.01
N ASN A 204 -2.33 8.90 -3.17
CA ASN A 204 -3.68 9.40 -3.32
C ASN A 204 -4.24 9.04 -4.70
N VAL A 205 -4.51 7.75 -4.93
CA VAL A 205 -4.91 7.18 -6.23
C VAL A 205 -6.12 7.87 -6.84
N SER A 206 -7.09 8.30 -6.02
CA SER A 206 -8.28 9.02 -6.46
C SER A 206 -7.97 10.36 -7.14
N ALA A 207 -6.80 10.96 -6.89
CA ALA A 207 -6.39 12.21 -7.53
C ALA A 207 -5.67 12.00 -8.87
N TYR A 208 -5.57 10.78 -9.40
CA TYR A 208 -4.89 10.55 -10.66
C TYR A 208 -5.50 11.40 -11.76
N LYS A 209 -4.65 12.27 -12.32
CA LYS A 209 -4.97 13.16 -13.43
C LYS A 209 -3.71 13.39 -14.25
N PHE A 210 -3.79 13.08 -15.54
CA PHE A 210 -2.73 13.29 -16.51
C PHE A 210 -3.26 14.09 -17.70
N VAL A 211 -2.50 15.10 -18.13
CA VAL A 211 -2.84 15.97 -19.25
C VAL A 211 -1.82 15.75 -20.36
N ASP A 212 -2.31 15.41 -21.55
CA ASP A 212 -1.51 15.18 -22.76
C ASP A 212 -2.07 16.06 -23.89
N GLY A 213 -1.44 17.23 -24.10
CA GLY A 213 -1.97 18.28 -24.95
C GLY A 213 -3.37 18.71 -24.49
N ASN A 214 -4.38 18.51 -25.34
CA ASN A 214 -5.78 18.85 -25.05
C ASN A 214 -6.57 17.71 -24.39
N LYS A 215 -5.97 16.54 -24.17
CA LYS A 215 -6.64 15.38 -23.55
C LYS A 215 -6.33 15.32 -22.07
N THR A 216 -7.38 15.12 -21.27
CA THR A 216 -7.26 14.88 -19.82
C THR A 216 -7.76 13.48 -19.48
N TYR A 217 -6.90 12.70 -18.83
CA TYR A 217 -7.19 11.36 -18.32
C TYR A 217 -7.25 11.41 -16.79
N ASN A 218 -8.39 11.04 -16.22
CA ASN A 218 -8.58 10.85 -14.78
C ASN A 218 -8.55 9.35 -14.43
N LEU A 219 -8.76 9.03 -13.15
CA LEU A 219 -8.72 7.64 -12.67
C LEU A 219 -9.77 6.77 -13.37
N ALA A 220 -10.99 7.26 -13.59
CA ALA A 220 -12.06 6.53 -14.26
C ALA A 220 -11.64 6.05 -15.66
N LYS A 221 -11.11 6.97 -16.49
CA LYS A 221 -10.62 6.64 -17.84
C LYS A 221 -9.44 5.67 -17.81
N LEU A 222 -8.57 5.77 -16.82
CA LEU A 222 -7.46 4.83 -16.66
C LEU A 222 -7.96 3.43 -16.34
N ILE A 223 -8.92 3.31 -15.41
CA ILE A 223 -9.55 2.03 -15.06
C ILE A 223 -10.21 1.41 -16.31
N ASP A 224 -10.92 2.21 -17.11
CA ASP A 224 -11.58 1.73 -18.33
C ASP A 224 -10.62 1.20 -19.37
N GLU A 225 -9.50 1.89 -19.62
CA GLU A 225 -8.50 1.37 -20.58
C GLU A 225 -7.82 0.10 -20.06
N ILE A 226 -7.51 0.01 -18.76
CA ILE A 226 -6.96 -1.22 -18.17
C ILE A 226 -7.98 -2.37 -18.28
N ALA A 227 -9.26 -2.08 -18.07
CA ALA A 227 -10.34 -3.07 -18.13
C ALA A 227 -10.49 -3.71 -19.53
N LYS A 228 -10.04 -3.05 -20.60
CA LYS A 228 -10.03 -3.62 -21.96
C LYS A 228 -9.02 -4.77 -22.13
N ILE A 229 -8.03 -4.89 -21.23
CA ILE A 229 -7.07 -5.99 -21.26
C ILE A 229 -7.81 -7.29 -20.86
N LYS A 230 -7.91 -8.24 -21.79
CA LYS A 230 -8.78 -9.44 -21.66
C LYS A 230 -8.44 -10.30 -20.43
N SER A 231 -7.15 -10.54 -20.19
CA SER A 231 -6.61 -11.36 -19.09
C SER A 231 -6.77 -10.72 -17.71
N ILE A 232 -6.96 -9.40 -17.63
CA ILE A 232 -7.21 -8.71 -16.36
C ILE A 232 -8.68 -8.90 -16.03
N HIS A 233 -8.97 -9.57 -14.93
CA HIS A 233 -10.32 -9.82 -14.45
C HIS A 233 -10.76 -8.81 -13.37
N ARG A 234 -9.81 -8.27 -12.61
CA ARG A 234 -10.10 -7.37 -11.48
C ARG A 234 -9.16 -6.17 -11.44
N ILE A 235 -9.73 -5.03 -11.08
CA ILE A 235 -9.04 -3.75 -10.85
C ILE A 235 -9.45 -3.25 -9.48
N ARG A 236 -8.46 -2.81 -8.69
CA ARG A 236 -8.66 -2.23 -7.36
C ARG A 236 -7.78 -1.02 -7.17
N PHE A 237 -8.15 -0.22 -6.18
CA PHE A 237 -7.26 0.74 -5.55
C PHE A 237 -7.63 0.84 -4.07
N THR A 238 -6.70 1.33 -3.25
CA THR A 238 -6.92 1.42 -1.80
C THR A 238 -6.70 2.85 -1.31
N THR A 239 -5.63 3.51 -1.72
CA THR A 239 -5.29 4.81 -1.14
C THR A 239 -6.09 5.94 -1.78
N SER A 240 -7.12 6.43 -1.09
CA SER A 240 -8.02 7.45 -1.62
C SER A 240 -8.25 8.59 -0.63
N HIS A 241 -8.71 9.74 -1.14
CA HIS A 241 -9.09 10.88 -0.34
C HIS A 241 -10.53 11.32 -0.69
N PRO A 242 -11.41 11.59 0.30
CA PRO A 242 -12.81 11.94 0.01
C PRO A 242 -12.98 13.11 -0.96
N ASN A 243 -12.11 14.11 -0.90
CA ASN A 243 -12.17 15.28 -1.79
C ASN A 243 -11.85 14.99 -3.27
N ASP A 244 -11.27 13.84 -3.59
CA ASP A 244 -10.88 13.51 -4.97
C ASP A 244 -11.79 12.43 -5.58
N MET A 245 -13.00 12.30 -5.05
CA MET A 245 -14.04 11.43 -5.61
C MET A 245 -14.88 12.22 -6.61
N ASP A 246 -14.40 12.30 -7.85
CA ASP A 246 -15.14 12.93 -8.93
C ASP A 246 -16.34 12.07 -9.40
N GLN A 247 -17.26 12.70 -10.12
CA GLN A 247 -18.49 12.05 -10.59
C GLN A 247 -18.21 10.91 -11.58
N GLU A 248 -17.20 11.06 -12.44
CA GLU A 248 -16.82 10.01 -13.42
C GLU A 248 -16.34 8.74 -12.70
N LEU A 249 -15.58 8.88 -11.60
CA LEU A 249 -15.13 7.76 -10.78
C LEU A 249 -16.29 7.11 -10.01
N ILE A 250 -17.22 7.89 -9.47
CA ILE A 250 -18.43 7.35 -8.83
C ILE A 250 -19.21 6.51 -9.85
N GLU A 251 -19.45 7.05 -11.04
CA GLU A 251 -20.19 6.36 -12.11
C GLU A 251 -19.47 5.11 -12.61
N ALA A 252 -18.13 5.07 -12.60
CA ALA A 252 -17.38 3.88 -12.99
C ALA A 252 -17.79 2.63 -12.18
N PHE A 253 -18.11 2.76 -10.89
CA PHE A 253 -18.59 1.65 -10.07
C PHE A 253 -19.96 1.10 -10.48
N LYS A 254 -20.71 1.82 -11.32
CA LYS A 254 -22.00 1.37 -11.88
C LYS A 254 -21.82 0.42 -13.05
N TYR A 255 -20.93 0.76 -13.99
CA TYR A 255 -20.85 0.07 -15.28
C TYR A 255 -19.59 -0.80 -15.45
N GLN A 256 -18.49 -0.47 -14.78
CA GLN A 256 -17.22 -1.18 -14.96
C GLN A 256 -17.15 -2.44 -14.09
N LYS A 257 -17.55 -3.58 -14.64
CA LYS A 257 -17.62 -4.87 -13.91
C LYS A 257 -16.27 -5.35 -13.37
N LYS A 258 -15.15 -4.96 -13.99
CA LYS A 258 -13.81 -5.32 -13.52
C LYS A 258 -13.35 -4.45 -12.34
N LEU A 259 -14.00 -3.32 -12.08
CA LEU A 259 -13.73 -2.49 -10.91
C LEU A 259 -14.45 -3.07 -9.70
N MET A 260 -13.67 -3.52 -8.71
CA MET A 260 -14.24 -4.24 -7.58
C MET A 260 -15.02 -3.31 -6.64
N PRO A 261 -16.23 -3.70 -6.17
CA PRO A 261 -17.14 -2.84 -5.39
C PRO A 261 -16.72 -2.70 -3.91
N GLN A 262 -15.44 -2.42 -3.69
CA GLN A 262 -14.87 -2.19 -2.37
C GLN A 262 -14.00 -0.94 -2.43
N LEU A 263 -14.36 0.07 -1.65
CA LEU A 263 -13.65 1.35 -1.61
C LEU A 263 -13.03 1.56 -0.24
N HIS A 264 -11.71 1.72 -0.20
CA HIS A 264 -11.04 2.21 0.99
C HIS A 264 -11.01 3.74 0.95
N LEU A 265 -11.76 4.35 1.86
CA LEU A 265 -11.99 5.79 1.93
C LEU A 265 -11.74 6.29 3.35
N PRO A 266 -10.47 6.52 3.73
CA PRO A 266 -10.11 6.93 5.07
C PRO A 266 -10.73 8.27 5.46
N ILE A 267 -11.59 8.29 6.48
CA ILE A 267 -12.11 9.53 7.09
C ILE A 267 -11.18 10.06 8.19
N GLN A 268 -10.43 9.18 8.86
CA GLN A 268 -9.54 9.47 10.00
C GLN A 268 -10.25 9.82 11.31
N SER A 269 -11.31 10.63 11.29
CA SER A 269 -12.14 10.95 12.46
C SER A 269 -13.59 11.22 12.06
N GLY A 270 -14.54 10.95 12.95
CA GLY A 270 -15.94 11.33 12.75
C GLY A 270 -16.26 12.78 13.11
N SER A 271 -15.36 13.50 13.79
CA SER A 271 -15.63 14.87 14.26
C SER A 271 -15.17 15.93 13.25
N ASN A 272 -16.07 16.85 12.90
CA ASN A 272 -15.74 18.03 12.09
C ASN A 272 -14.63 18.90 12.71
N LYS A 273 -14.59 19.00 14.05
CA LYS A 273 -13.53 19.72 14.77
C LYS A 273 -12.17 19.08 14.48
N ILE A 274 -12.07 17.77 14.66
CA ILE A 274 -10.83 17.01 14.47
C ILE A 274 -10.43 16.93 12.99
N LEU A 275 -11.38 16.72 12.08
CA LEU A 275 -11.14 16.76 10.64
C LEU A 275 -10.53 18.09 10.19
N LYS A 276 -11.02 19.21 10.74
CA LYS A 276 -10.44 20.55 10.49
C LYS A 276 -9.01 20.64 11.05
N LEU A 277 -8.77 20.20 12.28
CA LEU A 277 -7.43 20.20 12.89
C LEU A 277 -6.43 19.27 12.17
N MET A 278 -6.93 18.21 11.54
CA MET A 278 -6.20 17.28 10.67
C MET A 278 -5.92 17.84 9.27
N ASN A 279 -6.48 19.00 8.91
CA ASN A 279 -6.44 19.59 7.58
C ASN A 279 -7.03 18.67 6.49
N ARG A 280 -8.17 18.02 6.77
CA ARG A 280 -8.84 17.09 5.83
C ARG A 280 -9.66 17.77 4.73
N LYS A 281 -10.01 19.05 4.93
CA LYS A 281 -10.78 19.86 3.96
C LYS A 281 -12.10 19.22 3.51
N HIS A 282 -12.71 18.39 4.36
CA HIS A 282 -14.08 17.87 4.23
C HIS A 282 -14.75 17.79 5.58
N THR A 283 -16.07 17.67 5.57
CA THR A 283 -16.87 17.43 6.77
C THR A 283 -17.37 15.98 6.82
N ARG A 284 -17.88 15.58 7.98
CA ARG A 284 -18.59 14.33 8.24
C ARG A 284 -19.79 14.18 7.31
N GLU A 285 -20.55 15.24 7.11
CA GLU A 285 -21.77 15.25 6.29
C GLU A 285 -21.42 15.00 4.82
N TYR A 286 -20.40 15.69 4.30
CA TYR A 286 -19.88 15.46 2.96
C TYR A 286 -19.42 14.00 2.76
N TYR A 287 -18.73 13.44 3.76
CA TYR A 287 -18.32 12.03 3.72
C TYR A 287 -19.52 11.09 3.63
N LEU A 288 -20.55 11.29 4.46
CA LEU A 288 -21.76 10.45 4.43
C LEU A 288 -22.55 10.59 3.12
N ASP A 289 -22.59 11.79 2.53
CA ASP A 289 -23.15 12.03 1.20
C ASP A 289 -22.40 11.24 0.12
N LEU A 290 -21.06 11.23 0.15
CA LEU A 290 -20.26 10.41 -0.76
C LEU A 290 -20.58 8.91 -0.61
N ILE A 291 -20.65 8.40 0.62
CA ILE A 291 -21.03 6.99 0.86
C ILE A 291 -22.40 6.69 0.24
N THR A 292 -23.35 7.61 0.36
CA THR A 292 -24.70 7.46 -0.19
C THR A 292 -24.66 7.40 -1.71
N LYS A 293 -23.97 8.34 -2.36
CA LYS A 293 -23.80 8.37 -3.82
C LYS A 293 -23.20 7.08 -4.38
N PHE A 294 -22.17 6.54 -3.75
CA PHE A 294 -21.57 5.26 -4.16
C PHE A 294 -22.56 4.09 -4.01
N LYS A 295 -23.35 4.04 -2.93
CA LYS A 295 -24.37 3.00 -2.73
C LYS A 295 -25.55 3.13 -3.71
N GLU A 296 -25.89 4.34 -4.13
CA GLU A 296 -26.94 4.60 -5.12
C GLU A 296 -26.54 4.11 -6.52
N VAL A 297 -25.28 4.32 -6.93
CA VAL A 297 -24.80 3.84 -8.24
C VAL A 297 -24.52 2.34 -8.24
N ASN A 298 -24.15 1.77 -7.09
CA ASN A 298 -23.94 0.34 -6.93
C ASN A 298 -24.26 -0.11 -5.50
N SER A 299 -25.38 -0.82 -5.35
CA SER A 299 -25.88 -1.31 -4.06
C SER A 299 -24.97 -2.34 -3.37
N GLU A 300 -24.01 -2.93 -4.09
CA GLU A 300 -23.03 -3.86 -3.53
C GLU A 300 -21.82 -3.14 -2.92
N MET A 301 -21.73 -1.81 -3.01
CA MET A 301 -20.55 -1.07 -2.54
C MET A 301 -20.31 -1.26 -1.05
N GLU A 302 -19.12 -1.75 -0.73
CA GLU A 302 -18.62 -1.89 0.62
C GLU A 302 -17.44 -0.94 0.89
N PHE A 303 -17.34 -0.48 2.14
CA PHE A 303 -16.38 0.56 2.51
C PHE A 303 -15.43 0.09 3.60
N SER A 304 -14.21 0.61 3.53
CA SER A 304 -13.24 0.52 4.62
C SER A 304 -12.62 1.88 4.90
N SER A 305 -12.11 2.08 6.12
CA SER A 305 -11.55 3.36 6.53
C SER A 305 -10.41 3.19 7.53
N ASP A 306 -9.64 4.26 7.73
CA ASP A 306 -8.69 4.38 8.82
C ASP A 306 -9.22 5.37 9.86
N PHE A 307 -8.85 5.13 11.12
CA PHE A 307 -9.17 5.99 12.27
C PHE A 307 -7.92 6.31 13.09
N ILE A 308 -7.75 7.58 13.42
CA ILE A 308 -6.68 8.07 14.29
C ILE A 308 -7.31 8.53 15.60
N ILE A 309 -6.99 7.85 16.69
CA ILE A 309 -7.49 8.12 18.04
C ILE A 309 -6.51 8.98 18.82
N GLY A 310 -7.02 9.90 19.62
CA GLY A 310 -6.20 10.75 20.47
C GLY A 310 -5.44 11.81 19.68
N PHE A 311 -5.98 12.26 18.55
CA PHE A 311 -5.38 13.39 17.84
C PHE A 311 -5.42 14.65 18.73
N PRO A 312 -4.37 15.50 18.72
CA PRO A 312 -4.32 16.69 19.58
C PRO A 312 -5.57 17.57 19.48
N GLY A 313 -6.24 17.77 20.62
CA GLY A 313 -7.52 18.48 20.73
C GLY A 313 -8.78 17.61 20.70
N GLU A 314 -8.66 16.28 20.61
CA GLU A 314 -9.79 15.34 20.67
C GLU A 314 -10.42 15.23 22.07
N GLU A 315 -11.67 15.67 22.18
CA GLU A 315 -12.50 15.57 23.38
C GLU A 315 -13.43 14.34 23.30
N GLU A 316 -14.11 14.04 24.41
CA GLU A 316 -15.00 12.88 24.47
C GLU A 316 -16.12 12.93 23.42
N LYS A 317 -16.70 14.11 23.17
CA LYS A 317 -17.70 14.30 22.11
C LYS A 317 -17.17 13.91 20.72
N ASP A 318 -15.92 14.26 20.42
CA ASP A 318 -15.31 13.96 19.12
C ASP A 318 -15.08 12.46 18.92
N PHE A 319 -14.73 11.78 20.00
CA PHE A 319 -14.60 10.33 20.02
C PHE A 319 -15.97 9.65 19.83
N GLN A 320 -17.01 10.13 20.50
CA GLN A 320 -18.38 9.63 20.30
C GLN A 320 -18.89 9.85 18.87
N ASP A 321 -18.60 11.00 18.25
CA ASP A 321 -18.90 11.23 16.84
C ASP A 321 -18.20 10.19 15.95
N THR A 322 -16.96 9.81 16.28
CA THR A 322 -16.21 8.77 15.56
C THR A 322 -16.87 7.40 15.70
N LEU A 323 -17.36 7.02 16.87
CA LEU A 323 -18.12 5.78 17.05
C LEU A 323 -19.46 5.82 16.29
N ASP A 324 -20.15 6.96 16.26
CA ASP A 324 -21.42 7.12 15.52
C ASP A 324 -21.23 6.90 14.01
N ILE A 325 -20.14 7.41 13.41
CA ILE A 325 -19.95 7.23 11.96
C ILE A 325 -19.61 5.79 11.60
N ILE A 326 -18.87 5.09 12.47
CA ILE A 326 -18.58 3.67 12.31
C ILE A 326 -19.87 2.87 12.26
N ASN A 327 -20.81 3.14 13.18
CA ASN A 327 -22.11 2.49 13.21
C ASN A 327 -22.98 2.82 11.99
N LYS A 328 -22.97 4.08 11.53
CA LYS A 328 -23.77 4.52 10.36
C LYS A 328 -23.30 3.91 9.05
N VAL A 329 -21.99 3.85 8.83
CA VAL A 329 -21.43 3.34 7.57
C VAL A 329 -21.30 1.82 7.56
N ASN A 330 -21.08 1.21 8.74
CA ASN A 330 -20.90 -0.23 8.93
C ASN A 330 -19.73 -0.79 8.11
N PHE A 331 -18.54 -0.18 8.25
CA PHE A 331 -17.33 -0.53 7.49
C PHE A 331 -17.00 -2.03 7.58
N ILE A 332 -16.75 -2.68 6.44
CA ILE A 332 -16.43 -4.12 6.37
C ILE A 332 -15.03 -4.46 6.88
N SER A 333 -14.15 -3.47 6.87
CA SER A 333 -12.79 -3.54 7.38
C SER A 333 -12.34 -2.15 7.77
N SER A 334 -11.52 -2.02 8.81
CA SER A 334 -10.95 -0.73 9.19
C SER A 334 -9.64 -0.90 9.92
N TYR A 335 -8.79 0.11 9.84
CA TYR A 335 -7.59 0.20 10.65
C TYR A 335 -7.73 1.34 11.65
N SER A 336 -7.17 1.15 12.84
CA SER A 336 -7.27 2.12 13.92
C SER A 336 -5.95 2.23 14.66
N PHE A 337 -5.48 3.45 14.87
CA PHE A 337 -4.19 3.71 15.50
C PHE A 337 -4.30 4.86 16.48
N ILE A 338 -3.50 4.83 17.55
CA ILE A 338 -3.28 6.03 18.37
C ILE A 338 -2.44 7.01 17.53
N TYR A 339 -2.77 8.29 17.61
CA TYR A 339 -1.99 9.35 17.01
C TYR A 339 -0.54 9.24 17.44
N SER A 340 0.37 9.37 16.47
CA SER A 340 1.80 9.30 16.71
C SER A 340 2.45 10.50 16.05
N GLN A 341 3.09 11.33 16.86
CA GLN A 341 3.84 12.49 16.37
C GLN A 341 4.88 12.03 15.35
N ARG A 342 5.01 12.81 14.27
CA ARG A 342 5.98 12.57 13.21
C ARG A 342 6.81 13.84 13.02
N PRO A 343 8.15 13.74 13.14
CA PRO A 343 9.03 14.87 12.85
C PRO A 343 8.71 15.50 11.49
N GLY A 344 8.65 16.82 11.45
CA GLY A 344 8.33 17.60 10.25
C GLY A 344 6.85 17.76 9.93
N THR A 345 5.93 17.18 10.71
CA THR A 345 4.49 17.35 10.48
C THR A 345 3.89 18.50 11.28
N PRO A 346 2.87 19.24 10.77
CA PRO A 346 2.28 20.38 11.49
C PRO A 346 1.66 20.08 12.86
N ALA A 347 1.32 18.82 13.15
CA ALA A 347 0.77 18.41 14.44
C ALA A 347 1.84 17.92 15.44
N VAL A 348 3.13 17.97 15.09
CA VAL A 348 4.21 17.41 15.91
C VAL A 348 4.33 18.08 17.27
N ASP A 349 4.19 19.40 17.35
CA ASP A 349 4.41 20.16 18.60
C ASP A 349 3.13 20.46 19.38
N ARG A 350 2.00 19.83 19.04
CA ARG A 350 0.72 20.03 19.74
C ARG A 350 0.64 19.23 21.03
N ASP A 351 -0.12 19.73 21.99
CA ASP A 351 -0.38 19.05 23.26
C ASP A 351 -1.01 17.68 23.04
N GLN A 352 -0.38 16.66 23.61
CA GLN A 352 -0.81 15.27 23.47
C GLN A 352 -1.90 14.95 24.49
N ILE A 353 -2.82 14.08 24.08
CA ILE A 353 -3.79 13.48 25.00
C ILE A 353 -3.09 12.39 25.80
N SER A 354 -3.46 12.24 27.08
CA SER A 354 -2.92 11.18 27.94
C SER A 354 -3.01 9.82 27.26
N LEU A 355 -1.89 9.08 27.28
CA LEU A 355 -1.80 7.77 26.65
C LEU A 355 -2.84 6.78 27.19
N ASP A 356 -3.23 6.90 28.47
CA ASP A 356 -4.22 6.02 29.07
C ASP A 356 -5.62 6.26 28.49
N ILE A 357 -5.99 7.53 28.24
CA ILE A 357 -7.23 7.89 27.54
C ILE A 357 -7.18 7.35 26.09
N CYS A 358 -6.07 7.55 25.40
CA CYS A 358 -5.89 7.06 24.03
C CYS A 358 -6.02 5.53 23.93
N LYS A 359 -5.46 4.79 24.89
CA LYS A 359 -5.56 3.32 24.96
C LYS A 359 -6.98 2.85 25.25
N ASP A 360 -7.68 3.48 26.19
CA ASP A 360 -9.07 3.16 26.50
C ASP A 360 -9.98 3.40 25.28
N ARG A 361 -9.85 4.55 24.62
CA ARG A 361 -10.58 4.87 23.39
C ARG A 361 -10.27 3.91 22.25
N LEU A 362 -8.99 3.59 22.04
CA LEU A 362 -8.59 2.64 21.01
C LEU A 362 -9.23 1.26 21.26
N LEU A 363 -9.22 0.78 22.51
CA LEU A 363 -9.85 -0.49 22.88
C LEU A 363 -11.35 -0.49 22.59
N LYS A 364 -12.07 0.57 23.00
CA LYS A 364 -13.51 0.72 22.73
C LYS A 364 -13.82 0.70 21.24
N LEU A 365 -13.07 1.46 20.44
CA LEU A 365 -13.24 1.50 18.99
C LEU A 365 -12.90 0.15 18.34
N GLN A 366 -11.81 -0.50 18.74
CA GLN A 366 -11.42 -1.81 18.20
C GLN A 366 -12.43 -2.90 18.52
N THR A 367 -13.03 -2.87 19.72
CA THR A 367 -14.15 -3.76 20.08
C THR A 367 -15.33 -3.55 19.14
N LEU A 368 -15.76 -2.30 18.92
CA LEU A 368 -16.85 -1.98 18.00
C LEU A 368 -16.57 -2.46 16.56
N LEU A 369 -15.38 -2.15 16.03
CA LEU A 369 -14.98 -2.61 14.69
C LEU A 369 -14.93 -4.14 14.59
N GLY A 370 -14.44 -4.80 15.64
CA GLY A 370 -14.38 -6.26 15.72
C GLY A 370 -15.77 -6.90 15.72
N ASP A 371 -16.71 -6.34 16.48
CA ASP A 371 -18.09 -6.81 16.54
C ASP A 371 -18.79 -6.67 15.18
N ILE A 372 -18.59 -5.53 14.51
CA ILE A 372 -19.07 -5.30 13.14
C ILE A 372 -18.47 -6.32 12.17
N GLN A 373 -17.15 -6.53 12.21
CA GLN A 373 -16.48 -7.48 11.34
C GLN A 373 -16.97 -8.92 11.56
N ILE A 374 -17.12 -9.35 12.81
CA ILE A 374 -17.63 -10.69 13.14
C ILE A 374 -19.07 -10.85 12.66
N LYS A 375 -19.92 -9.84 12.88
CA LYS A 375 -21.31 -9.83 12.41
C LYS A 375 -21.37 -9.95 10.89
N ASN A 376 -20.60 -9.15 10.17
CA ASN A 376 -20.56 -9.17 8.71
C ASN A 376 -20.04 -10.51 8.18
N ASN A 377 -18.95 -11.06 8.75
CA ASN A 377 -18.41 -12.36 8.35
C ASN A 377 -19.42 -13.49 8.57
N LYS A 378 -20.14 -13.51 9.70
CA LYS A 378 -21.17 -14.52 9.97
C LYS A 378 -22.33 -14.48 8.97
N GLN A 379 -22.69 -13.30 8.48
CA GLN A 379 -23.73 -13.14 7.45
C GLN A 379 -23.31 -13.69 6.08
N LEU A 380 -22.03 -14.02 5.88
CA LEU A 380 -21.54 -14.64 4.65
C LEU A 380 -21.64 -16.17 4.67
N ILE A 381 -21.81 -16.79 5.84
CA ILE A 381 -21.96 -18.26 5.95
C ILE A 381 -23.22 -18.70 5.19
N GLY A 382 -23.08 -19.72 4.35
CA GLY A 382 -24.11 -20.25 3.45
C GLY A 382 -24.27 -19.44 2.15
N LYS A 383 -23.60 -18.29 1.99
CA LYS A 383 -23.60 -17.52 0.75
C LYS A 383 -22.52 -18.01 -0.21
N LYS A 384 -22.78 -17.83 -1.50
CA LYS A 384 -21.81 -18.02 -2.57
C LYS A 384 -21.03 -16.73 -2.80
N THR A 385 -19.75 -16.84 -3.09
CA THR A 385 -18.91 -15.71 -3.49
C THR A 385 -17.84 -16.14 -4.47
N GLU A 386 -17.68 -15.37 -5.54
CA GLU A 386 -16.59 -15.53 -6.50
C GLU A 386 -15.27 -15.06 -5.87
N ILE A 387 -14.24 -15.90 -5.98
CA ILE A 387 -12.88 -15.58 -5.55
C ILE A 387 -11.90 -15.66 -6.71
N LEU A 388 -10.85 -14.85 -6.64
CA LEU A 388 -9.66 -15.02 -7.46
C LEU A 388 -8.65 -15.81 -6.63
N ILE A 389 -8.24 -16.98 -7.13
CA ILE A 389 -7.25 -17.82 -6.45
C ILE A 389 -5.87 -17.19 -6.61
N GLU A 390 -5.21 -16.88 -5.51
CA GLU A 390 -3.89 -16.25 -5.55
C GLU A 390 -2.75 -17.25 -5.48
N ASN A 391 -2.82 -18.22 -4.55
CA ASN A 391 -1.72 -19.14 -4.28
C ASN A 391 -2.21 -20.46 -3.65
N LYS A 392 -1.40 -21.51 -3.77
CA LYS A 392 -1.48 -22.68 -2.89
C LYS A 392 -0.93 -22.32 -1.50
N THR A 393 -1.52 -22.87 -0.44
CA THR A 393 -0.98 -22.67 0.91
C THR A 393 0.09 -23.71 1.23
N LYS A 394 0.66 -23.64 2.43
CA LYS A 394 1.58 -24.67 2.93
C LYS A 394 0.87 -26.00 3.23
N THR A 395 -0.46 -25.96 3.39
CA THR A 395 -1.28 -27.16 3.61
C THR A 395 -1.55 -27.82 2.26
N PRO A 396 -1.20 -29.10 2.07
CA PRO A 396 -1.45 -29.80 0.82
C PRO A 396 -2.92 -29.75 0.40
N GLY A 397 -3.18 -29.48 -0.89
CA GLY A 397 -4.54 -29.41 -1.46
C GLY A 397 -5.34 -28.15 -1.10
N GLN A 398 -4.81 -27.27 -0.26
CA GLN A 398 -5.49 -26.04 0.14
C GLN A 398 -5.04 -24.84 -0.69
N PHE A 399 -6.01 -24.03 -1.08
CA PHE A 399 -5.83 -22.78 -1.82
C PHE A 399 -6.25 -21.58 -0.98
N PHE A 400 -5.66 -20.45 -1.33
CA PHE A 400 -6.01 -19.13 -0.81
C PHE A 400 -6.42 -18.24 -1.98
N GLY A 401 -7.54 -17.54 -1.81
CA GLY A 401 -8.01 -16.52 -2.74
C GLY A 401 -8.72 -15.38 -2.03
N ARG A 402 -9.01 -14.32 -2.78
CA ARG A 402 -9.73 -13.15 -2.28
C ARG A 402 -11.04 -12.95 -3.03
N SER A 403 -12.10 -12.59 -2.30
CA SER A 403 -13.38 -12.20 -2.90
C SER A 403 -13.33 -10.78 -3.48
N LYS A 404 -14.42 -10.36 -4.14
CA LYS A 404 -14.61 -8.97 -4.59
C LYS A 404 -14.49 -7.92 -3.47
N PHE A 405 -14.63 -8.31 -2.21
CA PHE A 405 -14.53 -7.43 -1.04
C PHE A 405 -13.25 -7.61 -0.21
N MET A 406 -12.22 -8.27 -0.77
CA MET A 406 -10.94 -8.55 -0.09
C MET A 406 -11.03 -9.54 1.08
N HIS A 407 -12.15 -10.24 1.26
CA HIS A 407 -12.23 -11.32 2.24
C HIS A 407 -11.24 -12.45 1.87
N SER A 408 -10.41 -12.83 2.84
CA SER A 408 -9.46 -13.92 2.73
C SER A 408 -10.20 -15.25 2.86
N ILE A 409 -10.23 -16.04 1.78
CA ILE A 409 -10.98 -17.29 1.70
C ILE A 409 -10.03 -18.47 1.47
N PHE A 410 -10.18 -19.49 2.31
CA PHE A 410 -9.44 -20.75 2.21
C PHE A 410 -10.37 -21.90 1.86
N PHE A 411 -9.96 -22.75 0.93
CA PHE A 411 -10.74 -23.91 0.50
C PHE A 411 -9.81 -24.99 -0.04
N ASN A 412 -10.29 -26.24 -0.12
CA ASN A 412 -9.53 -27.35 -0.69
C ASN A 412 -10.02 -27.67 -2.11
N SER A 413 -9.09 -28.00 -3.00
CA SER A 413 -9.39 -28.45 -4.36
C SER A 413 -8.22 -29.25 -4.93
N GLU A 414 -8.48 -30.13 -5.89
CA GLU A 414 -7.45 -30.82 -6.69
C GLU A 414 -7.35 -30.25 -8.12
N ASN A 415 -8.37 -29.52 -8.57
CA ASN A 415 -8.56 -29.13 -9.97
C ASN A 415 -8.54 -27.62 -10.20
N CYS A 416 -7.89 -26.85 -9.31
CA CYS A 416 -7.77 -25.40 -9.43
C CYS A 416 -6.32 -24.96 -9.53
N ASN A 417 -6.10 -23.80 -10.13
CA ASN A 417 -4.80 -23.16 -10.27
C ASN A 417 -4.85 -21.70 -9.77
N PRO A 418 -3.72 -21.15 -9.29
CA PRO A 418 -3.58 -19.72 -9.12
C PRO A 418 -3.92 -18.96 -10.40
N GLY A 419 -4.80 -17.97 -10.31
CA GLY A 419 -5.31 -17.20 -11.43
C GLY A 419 -6.75 -17.51 -11.80
N ASP A 420 -7.30 -18.66 -11.40
CA ASP A 420 -8.67 -19.03 -11.72
C ASP A 420 -9.67 -18.19 -10.89
N LEU A 421 -10.81 -17.89 -11.52
CA LEU A 421 -12.01 -17.38 -10.83
C LEU A 421 -12.94 -18.54 -10.53
N VAL A 422 -13.31 -18.69 -9.26
CA VAL A 422 -14.18 -19.79 -8.82
C VAL A 422 -15.21 -19.33 -7.81
N ASP A 423 -16.39 -19.96 -7.84
CA ASP A 423 -17.44 -19.76 -6.84
C ASP A 423 -17.23 -20.67 -5.64
N ILE A 424 -17.12 -20.05 -4.46
CA ILE A 424 -17.00 -20.73 -3.17
C ILE A 424 -18.27 -20.52 -2.37
N GLU A 425 -18.81 -21.62 -1.83
CA GLU A 425 -19.82 -21.56 -0.79
C GLU A 425 -19.13 -21.45 0.57
N ILE A 426 -19.38 -20.36 1.30
CA ILE A 426 -18.74 -20.11 2.60
C ILE A 426 -19.40 -21.00 3.65
N THR A 427 -18.62 -21.86 4.31
CA THR A 427 -19.11 -22.81 5.31
C THR A 427 -18.83 -22.37 6.74
N SER A 428 -17.77 -21.59 6.95
CA SER A 428 -17.41 -21.08 8.27
C SER A 428 -16.52 -19.84 8.19
N CYS A 429 -16.36 -19.16 9.31
CA CYS A 429 -15.47 -18.02 9.44
C CYS A 429 -14.78 -18.02 10.80
N ASN A 430 -13.59 -17.42 10.86
CA ASN A 430 -13.04 -16.89 12.10
C ASN A 430 -13.03 -15.35 12.03
N SER A 431 -12.35 -14.69 12.98
CA SER A 431 -12.31 -13.22 13.01
C SER A 431 -11.68 -12.58 11.77
N LYS A 432 -10.79 -13.29 11.05
CA LYS A 432 -9.99 -12.73 9.95
C LYS A 432 -10.23 -13.38 8.60
N ASN A 433 -10.59 -14.65 8.60
CA ASN A 433 -10.64 -15.50 7.42
C ASN A 433 -11.99 -16.20 7.32
N LEU A 434 -12.40 -16.41 6.08
CA LEU A 434 -13.53 -17.25 5.72
C LEU A 434 -13.00 -18.59 5.19
N PHE A 435 -13.80 -19.63 5.32
CA PHE A 435 -13.52 -20.95 4.80
C PHE A 435 -14.73 -21.43 4.02
N GLY A 436 -14.49 -22.19 2.96
CA GLY A 436 -15.57 -22.68 2.13
C GLY A 436 -15.19 -23.89 1.30
N VAL A 437 -16.13 -24.28 0.45
CA VAL A 437 -16.00 -25.41 -0.47
C VAL A 437 -16.29 -24.97 -1.89
N LEU A 438 -15.56 -25.55 -2.83
CA LEU A 438 -15.81 -25.34 -4.26
C LEU A 438 -17.18 -25.93 -4.60
N LYS A 439 -18.03 -25.12 -5.25
CA LYS A 439 -19.27 -25.66 -5.79
C LYS A 439 -18.99 -26.22 -7.18
N LYS A 440 -19.37 -27.48 -7.45
CA LYS A 440 -19.25 -28.08 -8.79
C LYS A 440 -20.15 -27.32 -9.76
N GLU A 441 -19.56 -26.47 -10.61
CA GLU A 441 -19.60 -26.48 -12.09
C GLU A 441 -19.17 -25.12 -12.68
N GLU A 442 -18.45 -25.21 -13.80
CA GLU A 442 -17.90 -24.14 -14.67
C GLU A 442 -16.71 -23.33 -14.13
N VAL A 443 -15.49 -23.80 -14.45
CA VAL A 443 -14.30 -22.94 -14.49
C VAL A 443 -14.44 -22.03 -15.71
N PHE A 444 -14.61 -20.72 -15.49
CA PHE A 444 -14.59 -19.75 -16.57
C PHE A 444 -13.15 -19.63 -17.11
N VAL A 445 -12.91 -20.11 -18.33
CA VAL A 445 -11.61 -20.05 -19.04
C VAL A 445 -11.36 -18.68 -19.66
#